data_AF-A0A368LEV4-F1
#
_entry.id   AF-A0A368LEV4-F1
#
_cell.length_a   1.000
_cell.length_b   1.000
_cell.length_c   1.000
_cell.angle_alpha   90.00
_cell.angle_beta   90.00
_cell.angle_gamma   90.00
#
_symmetry.space_group_name_H-M   'P 1'
#
loop_
_entity.id
_entity.type
_entity.pdbx_description
1 polymer ?
#
loop_
_entity_poly.entity_id
_entity_poly.type
_entity_poly.pdbx_seq_one_letter_code
_entity_poly.pdbx_strand_id
1 'polypeptide(L)'
;MLWGMRRTPTDERSEGVWLEAITLFQSVRDADHDAAAHLLRTSSDPEAVTLNLLRMLSVYLRGEAPDKLDHFIAASHRAGPPPKPRPPLPPLT
;
A
#
# COMPACT_ATOMS: atom_id res chain seq x y z
N MET A 1 1.51 -33.37 27.50
CA MET A 1 2.44 -32.22 27.47
C MET A 1 2.58 -31.78 26.02
N LEU A 2 1.89 -30.71 25.61
CA LEU A 2 2.03 -30.11 24.28
C LEU A 2 2.76 -28.79 24.46
N TRP A 3 3.99 -28.75 23.96
CA TRP A 3 4.84 -27.57 23.96
C TRP A 3 4.21 -26.53 23.04
N GLY A 4 3.81 -25.37 23.57
CA GLY A 4 3.36 -24.25 22.76
C GLY A 4 4.50 -23.81 21.84
N MET A 5 4.29 -23.91 20.52
CA MET A 5 5.15 -23.27 19.52
C MET A 5 5.07 -21.76 19.76
N ARG A 6 6.01 -21.24 20.55
CA ARG A 6 6.24 -19.81 20.67
C ARG A 6 6.77 -19.34 19.30
N ARG A 7 6.03 -18.43 18.65
CA ARG A 7 6.51 -17.78 17.43
C ARG A 7 7.83 -17.09 17.73
N THR A 8 8.77 -17.12 16.78
CA THR A 8 10.02 -16.39 16.95
C THR A 8 9.76 -14.89 16.72
N PRO A 9 10.55 -13.98 17.31
CA PRO A 9 10.40 -12.55 17.07
C PRO A 9 10.47 -12.16 15.58
N THR A 10 11.18 -12.94 14.77
CA THR A 10 11.27 -12.77 13.32
C THR A 10 9.97 -13.16 12.61
N ASP A 11 9.31 -14.22 13.05
CA ASP A 11 8.01 -14.64 12.50
C ASP A 11 6.94 -13.59 12.82
N GLU A 12 6.93 -13.10 14.06
CA GLU A 12 5.98 -12.06 14.50
C GLU A 12 6.18 -10.74 13.73
N ARG A 13 7.45 -10.36 13.48
CA ARG A 13 7.75 -9.21 12.62
C ARG A 13 7.27 -9.43 11.20
N SER A 14 7.54 -10.60 10.61
CA SER A 14 7.16 -10.92 9.23
C SER A 14 5.63 -10.92 9.07
N GLU A 15 4.91 -11.44 10.05
CA GLU A 15 3.45 -11.40 10.12
C GLU A 15 2.91 -9.98 10.30
N GLY A 16 3.53 -9.17 11.16
CA GLY A 16 3.18 -7.76 11.33
C GLY A 16 3.28 -6.98 10.02
N VAL A 17 4.39 -7.12 9.31
CA VAL A 17 4.59 -6.50 7.99
C VAL A 17 3.55 -6.98 6.97
N TRP A 18 3.18 -8.27 7.02
CA TRP A 18 2.13 -8.81 6.14
C TRP A 18 0.76 -8.20 6.43
N LEU A 19 0.37 -8.07 7.70
CA LEU A 19 -0.90 -7.44 8.11
C LEU A 19 -0.95 -5.95 7.77
N GLU A 20 0.16 -5.23 7.95
CA GLU A 20 0.27 -3.84 7.52
C GLU A 20 0.09 -3.71 6.00
N ALA A 21 0.68 -4.61 5.21
CA ALA A 21 0.49 -4.60 3.75
C ALA A 21 -0.96 -4.85 3.34
N ILE A 22 -1.69 -5.74 4.04
CA ILE A 22 -3.12 -5.96 3.81
C ILE A 22 -3.91 -4.68 4.12
N THR A 23 -3.60 -4.03 5.24
CA THR A 23 -4.22 -2.76 5.63
C THR A 23 -3.96 -1.68 4.59
N LEU A 24 -2.73 -1.59 4.09
CA LEU A 24 -2.36 -0.66 3.02
C LEU A 24 -3.18 -0.91 1.74
N PHE A 25 -3.34 -2.18 1.34
CA PHE A 25 -4.16 -2.54 0.18
C PHE A 25 -5.63 -2.13 0.36
N GLN A 26 -6.18 -2.30 1.57
CA GLN A 26 -7.54 -1.88 1.89
C GLN A 26 -7.71 -0.35 1.78
N SER A 27 -6.78 0.43 2.35
CA SER A 27 -6.80 1.89 2.23
C SER A 27 -6.72 2.35 0.78
N VAL A 28 -5.88 1.73 -0.05
CA VAL A 28 -5.78 2.05 -1.49
C VAL A 28 -7.07 1.71 -2.23
N ARG A 29 -7.67 0.55 -1.95
CA ARG A 29 -8.96 0.14 -2.55
C ARG A 29 -10.07 1.15 -2.22
N ASP A 30 -10.07 1.66 -1.00
CA ASP A 30 -11.08 2.58 -0.49
C ASP A 30 -10.76 4.06 -0.83
N ALA A 31 -9.69 4.30 -1.61
CA ALA A 31 -9.16 5.61 -1.98
C ALA A 31 -8.80 6.53 -0.79
N ASP A 32 -8.52 5.93 0.38
CA ASP A 32 -8.08 6.64 1.58
C ASP A 32 -6.55 6.82 1.57
N HIS A 33 -6.12 7.84 0.81
CA HIS A 33 -4.71 8.17 0.66
C HIS A 33 -4.07 8.67 1.96
N ASP A 34 -4.84 9.30 2.85
CA ASP A 34 -4.33 9.81 4.13
C ASP A 34 -4.06 8.66 5.11
N ALA A 35 -4.94 7.67 5.19
CA ALA A 35 -4.71 6.46 5.97
C ALA A 35 -3.53 5.65 5.44
N ALA A 36 -3.44 5.49 4.11
CA ALA A 36 -2.31 4.80 3.47
C ALA A 36 -0.97 5.49 3.77
N ALA A 37 -0.92 6.82 3.65
CA ALA A 37 0.28 7.60 3.94
C ALA A 37 0.62 7.61 5.43
N HIS A 38 -0.38 7.64 6.31
CA HIS A 38 -0.18 7.52 7.76
C HIS A 38 0.44 6.17 8.12
N LEU A 39 -0.12 5.07 7.64
CA LEU A 39 0.38 3.72 7.88
C LEU A 39 1.85 3.56 7.46
N LEU A 40 2.21 3.99 6.25
CA LEU A 40 3.59 3.91 5.76
C LEU A 40 4.55 4.76 6.60
N ARG A 41 4.11 5.91 7.10
CA ARG A 41 4.94 6.78 7.93
C ARG A 41 5.16 6.23 9.35
N THR A 42 4.22 5.44 9.87
CA THR A 42 4.30 4.87 11.23
C THR A 42 4.79 3.42 11.26
N SER A 43 4.85 2.75 10.10
CA SER A 43 5.37 1.38 10.00
C SER A 43 6.83 1.30 10.44
N SER A 44 7.18 0.20 11.10
CA SER A 44 8.57 -0.10 11.47
C SER A 44 9.43 -0.57 10.29
N ASP A 45 8.81 -1.00 9.18
CA ASP A 45 9.48 -1.43 7.95
C ASP A 45 8.61 -1.12 6.71
N PRO A 46 8.50 0.17 6.33
CA PRO A 46 7.63 0.59 5.24
C PRO A 46 8.04 0.03 3.87
N GLU A 47 9.32 -0.29 3.68
CA GLU A 47 9.82 -0.91 2.45
C GLU A 47 9.27 -2.34 2.32
N ALA A 48 9.38 -3.16 3.38
CA ALA A 48 8.85 -4.52 3.35
C ALA A 48 7.33 -4.55 3.22
N VAL A 49 6.61 -3.61 3.84
CA VAL A 49 5.16 -3.44 3.66
C VAL A 49 4.82 -3.16 2.20
N THR A 50 5.54 -2.23 1.56
CA THR A 50 5.34 -1.87 0.15
C THR A 50 5.65 -3.04 -0.78
N LEU A 51 6.73 -3.79 -0.53
CA LEU A 51 7.07 -4.99 -1.30
C LEU A 51 5.99 -6.07 -1.17
N ASN A 52 5.42 -6.27 0.02
CA ASN A 52 4.32 -7.21 0.22
C ASN A 52 3.02 -6.76 -0.48
N LEU A 53 2.74 -5.46 -0.54
CA LEU A 53 1.66 -4.92 -1.37
C LEU A 53 1.88 -5.26 -2.85
N LEU A 54 3.08 -5.03 -3.39
CA LEU A 54 3.40 -5.35 -4.79
C LEU A 54 3.26 -6.85 -5.11
N ARG A 55 3.59 -7.73 -4.15
CA ARG A 55 3.36 -9.17 -4.28
C ARG A 55 1.86 -9.50 -4.37
N MET A 56 1.03 -8.89 -3.53
CA MET A 56 -0.42 -9.06 -3.60
C MET A 56 -0.99 -8.57 -4.93
N LEU A 57 -0.57 -7.39 -5.39
CA LEU A 57 -0.96 -6.86 -6.69
C LEU A 57 -0.53 -7.80 -7.83
N SER A 58 0.66 -8.39 -7.77
CA SER A 58 1.12 -9.34 -8.80
C SER A 58 0.25 -10.59 -8.87
N VAL A 59 -0.26 -11.07 -7.73
CA VAL A 59 -1.21 -12.20 -7.68
C VAL A 59 -2.57 -11.78 -8.24
N TYR A 60 -3.08 -10.63 -7.82
CA TYR A 60 -4.36 -10.09 -8.28
C TYR A 60 -4.39 -9.87 -9.79
N LEU A 61 -3.36 -9.21 -10.33
CA LEU A 61 -3.28 -8.84 -11.75
C LEU A 61 -3.08 -10.04 -12.67
N ARG A 62 -2.56 -11.19 -12.18
CA ARG A 62 -2.39 -12.40 -12.99
C ARG A 62 -3.72 -12.96 -13.53
N GLY A 63 -4.81 -12.74 -12.80
CA GLY A 63 -6.14 -13.22 -13.18
C GLY A 63 -6.94 -12.25 -14.06
N GLU A 64 -6.41 -11.06 -14.33
CA GLU A 64 -7.12 -10.00 -15.04
C GLU A 64 -6.94 -10.10 -16.56
N ALA A 65 -7.96 -9.68 -17.29
CA ALA A 65 -7.92 -9.69 -18.75
C ALA A 65 -6.93 -8.63 -19.28
N PRO A 66 -6.08 -8.95 -20.29
CA PRO A 66 -5.05 -8.02 -20.78
C PRO A 66 -5.61 -6.66 -21.24
N ASP A 67 -6.76 -6.66 -21.90
CA ASP A 67 -7.45 -5.46 -22.38
C ASP A 67 -7.90 -4.53 -21.24
N LYS A 68 -8.31 -5.10 -20.10
CA LYS A 68 -8.64 -4.33 -18.89
C LYS A 68 -7.39 -3.66 -18.30
N LEU A 69 -6.24 -4.35 -18.32
CA LEU A 69 -4.98 -3.77 -17.86
C LEU A 69 -4.50 -2.64 -18.78
N ASP A 70 -4.56 -2.83 -20.09
CA ASP A 70 -4.21 -1.80 -21.08
C ASP A 70 -5.09 -0.56 -20.93
N HIS A 71 -6.40 -0.76 -20.73
CA HIS A 71 -7.33 0.33 -20.48
C HIS A 71 -6.99 1.11 -19.20
N PHE A 72 -6.67 0.40 -18.11
CA PHE A 72 -6.27 1.01 -16.85
C PHE A 72 -4.99 1.84 -16.98
N ILE A 73 -3.98 1.33 -17.71
CA ILE A 73 -2.72 2.04 -17.95
C ILE A 73 -2.99 3.32 -18.78
N ALA A 74 -3.77 3.22 -19.85
CA ALA A 74 -4.14 4.38 -20.67
C ALA A 74 -4.92 5.44 -19.88
N ALA A 75 -5.84 5.00 -18.99
CA ALA A 75 -6.55 5.91 -18.10
C ALA A 75 -5.60 6.61 -17.11
N SER A 76 -4.66 5.87 -16.54
CA SER A 76 -3.66 6.39 -15.60
C SER A 76 -2.75 7.45 -16.24
N HIS A 77 -2.31 7.23 -17.49
CA HIS A 77 -1.55 8.23 -18.25
C HIS A 77 -2.35 9.53 -18.48
N ARG A 78 -3.66 9.43 -18.73
CA ARG A 78 -4.52 10.61 -18.93
C ARG A 78 -4.78 11.38 -17.63
N ALA A 79 -4.88 10.68 -16.50
CA ALA A 79 -5.06 11.32 -15.19
C ALA A 79 -3.82 12.13 -14.79
N GLY A 80 -2.62 11.62 -15.10
CA GLY A 80 -1.36 12.25 -14.75
C GLY A 80 -1.03 12.14 -13.26
N PRO A 81 0.13 12.67 -12.81
CA PRO A 81 0.49 12.68 -11.40
C PRO A 81 -0.45 13.59 -10.60
N PRO A 82 -0.67 13.31 -9.29
CA PRO A 82 -1.44 14.20 -8.44
C PRO A 82 -0.83 15.62 -8.46
N PRO A 83 -1.67 16.68 -8.41
CA PRO A 83 -1.19 18.05 -8.45
C PRO A 83 -0.25 18.32 -7.28
N LYS A 84 0.83 19.07 -7.52
CA LYS A 84 1.72 19.49 -6.44
C LYS A 84 0.91 20.32 -5.42
N PRO A 85 1.07 20.07 -4.10
CA PRO A 85 0.46 20.92 -3.08
C PRO A 85 0.80 22.38 -3.37
N ARG A 86 -0.22 23.23 -3.52
CA ARG A 86 0.00 24.67 -3.70
C ARG A 86 0.63 25.21 -2.41
N PRO A 87 1.73 26.00 -2.47
CA PRO A 87 2.24 26.64 -1.29
C PRO A 87 1.14 27.50 -0.63
N PRO A 88 1.15 27.65 0.71
CA PRO A 88 0.18 28.48 1.41
C PRO A 88 0.19 29.89 0.82
N LEU A 89 -1.01 30.46 0.60
CA LEU A 89 -1.09 31.86 0.20
C LEU A 89 -0.49 32.71 1.33
N PRO A 90 0.32 33.73 1.02
CA PRO A 90 0.77 34.67 2.03
C PRO A 90 -0.46 35.33 2.67
N PRO A 91 -0.42 35.62 3.98
CA PRO A 91 -1.51 36.33 4.64
C PRO A 91 -1.72 37.69 3.97
N LEU A 92 -2.99 38.07 3.80
CA LEU A 92 -3.35 39.42 3.35
C LEU A 92 -2.96 40.39 4.47
N THR A 93 -1.89 41.15 4.26
CA THR A 93 -1.47 42.28 5.11
C THR A 93 -1.92 43.59 4.51
#